data_AF-A0AAV6UIU5-F1
#
_entry.id   AF-A0AAV6UIU5-F1
#
_cell.length_a   1.000
_cell.length_b   1.000
_cell.length_c   1.000
_cell.angle_alpha   90.00
_cell.angle_beta   90.00
_cell.angle_gamma   90.00
#
_symmetry.space_group_name_H-M   'P 1'
#
loop_
_entity.id
_entity.type
_entity.pdbx_description
1 polymer ?
#
loop_
_entity_poly.entity_id
_entity_poly.type
_entity_poly.pdbx_seq_one_letter_code
_entity_poly.pdbx_strand_id
1 'polypeptide(L)'
;MSEGSDYLPECYLVDGFPVWKIFPVEDTRASIDYKPRDDDIFLCSFPKCGTTWALHTLALILRHGENFGADYNVMQSGLSLGREGQVHLRHQEPQRHGCLLLLPFEKHDGLHGTFDEYFEYFITGRIGSGDFFDHLEGWYEQRNRPNILFVTYEEMKEDPEAAIFKMASFVDDAKFAEPLRQDRQKLENVLKYSSFKNEGHHQQEHGRAGI
;
A
#
# COMPACT_ATOMS: atom_id res chain seq x y z
N MET A 1 -22.05 -22.86 21.11
CA MET A 1 -20.71 -22.28 21.28
C MET A 1 -19.80 -23.01 20.32
N SER A 2 -19.67 -22.52 19.09
CA SER A 2 -18.75 -23.09 18.11
C SER A 2 -17.37 -22.47 18.34
N GLU A 3 -16.35 -23.30 18.52
CA GLU A 3 -14.94 -22.89 18.50
C GLU A 3 -14.65 -22.20 17.16
N GLY A 4 -14.71 -20.86 17.15
CA GLY A 4 -14.38 -20.00 16.03
C GLY A 4 -13.12 -19.22 16.38
N SER A 5 -12.23 -19.02 15.41
CA SER A 5 -10.94 -18.33 15.60
C SER A 5 -11.07 -17.00 16.36
N ASP A 6 -10.07 -16.65 17.16
CA ASP A 6 -9.94 -15.33 17.81
C ASP A 6 -9.82 -14.15 16.81
N TYR A 7 -9.86 -14.40 15.50
CA TYR A 7 -9.71 -13.44 14.42
C TYR A 7 -10.98 -13.34 13.59
N LEU A 8 -11.09 -12.25 12.82
CA LEU A 8 -12.13 -12.09 11.80
C LEU A 8 -12.28 -13.38 10.95
N PRO A 9 -13.51 -13.81 10.62
CA PRO A 9 -13.75 -15.00 9.81
C PRO A 9 -13.04 -14.99 8.46
N GLU A 10 -12.73 -13.81 7.92
CA GLU A 10 -12.01 -13.59 6.67
C GLU A 10 -10.48 -13.69 6.83
N CYS A 11 -9.99 -14.07 8.00
CA CYS A 11 -8.56 -14.18 8.30
C CYS A 11 -8.17 -15.62 8.71
N TYR A 12 -6.89 -15.96 8.52
CA TYR A 12 -6.26 -17.13 9.11
C TYR A 12 -4.84 -16.77 9.59
N LEU A 13 -4.24 -17.65 10.39
CA LEU A 13 -2.84 -17.51 10.79
C LEU A 13 -1.91 -18.22 9.81
N VAL A 14 -0.89 -17.53 9.31
CA VAL A 14 0.26 -18.13 8.60
C VAL A 14 1.48 -17.92 9.47
N ASP A 15 2.04 -19.00 9.99
CA ASP A 15 3.28 -18.98 10.77
C ASP A 15 3.26 -17.94 11.92
N GLY A 16 2.07 -17.74 12.53
CA GLY A 16 1.82 -16.81 13.64
C GLY A 16 1.28 -15.42 13.24
N PHE A 17 1.22 -15.11 11.95
CA PHE A 17 0.74 -13.82 11.45
C PHE A 17 -0.72 -13.88 10.99
N PRO A 18 -1.58 -12.92 11.37
CA PRO A 18 -2.94 -12.84 10.85
C PRO A 18 -2.96 -12.29 9.42
N VAL A 19 -3.48 -13.09 8.50
CA VAL A 19 -3.50 -12.82 7.05
C VAL A 19 -4.92 -12.90 6.53
N TRP A 20 -5.26 -12.01 5.60
CA TRP A 20 -6.56 -12.03 4.92
C TRP A 20 -6.66 -13.24 3.97
N LYS A 21 -7.79 -13.95 4.02
CA LYS A 21 -8.07 -15.15 3.20
C LYS A 21 -8.01 -14.95 1.69
N ILE A 22 -8.08 -13.70 1.23
CA ILE A 22 -7.94 -13.33 -0.19
C ILE A 22 -6.52 -13.54 -0.71
N PHE A 23 -5.53 -13.62 0.18
CA PHE A 23 -4.14 -13.86 -0.16
C PHE A 23 -3.84 -15.37 -0.13
N PRO A 24 -3.06 -15.90 -1.09
CA PRO A 24 -2.56 -17.27 -1.00
C PRO A 24 -1.53 -17.44 0.12
N VAL A 25 -1.58 -18.57 0.83
CA VAL A 25 -0.64 -18.88 1.92
C VAL A 25 0.80 -18.93 1.41
N GLU A 26 0.98 -19.44 0.18
CA GLU A 26 2.26 -19.57 -0.49
C GLU A 26 2.91 -18.20 -0.76
N ASP A 27 2.10 -17.22 -1.18
CA ASP A 27 2.56 -15.85 -1.42
C ASP A 27 3.00 -15.19 -0.10
N THR A 28 2.26 -15.44 0.98
CA THR A 28 2.62 -14.93 2.31
C THR A 28 3.95 -15.51 2.77
N ARG A 29 4.13 -16.84 2.67
CA ARG A 29 5.39 -17.49 3.02
C ARG A 29 6.55 -17.02 2.15
N ALA A 30 6.32 -16.85 0.85
CA ALA A 30 7.33 -16.31 -0.05
C ALA A 30 7.72 -14.87 0.31
N SER A 31 6.77 -14.05 0.79
CA SER A 31 7.05 -12.70 1.26
C SER A 31 7.89 -12.69 2.56
N ILE A 32 7.66 -13.65 3.46
CA ILE A 32 8.45 -13.83 4.68
C ILE A 32 9.90 -14.20 4.33
N ASP A 33 10.09 -15.08 3.36
CA ASP A 33 11.41 -15.54 2.91
C ASP A 33 12.09 -14.59 1.90
N TYR A 34 11.45 -13.49 1.52
CA TYR A 34 11.98 -12.55 0.54
C TYR A 34 13.29 -11.92 1.03
N LYS A 35 14.27 -11.84 0.12
CA LYS A 35 15.57 -11.21 0.35
C LYS A 35 15.64 -9.93 -0.48
N PRO A 36 15.52 -8.75 0.16
CA PRO A 36 15.56 -7.47 -0.54
C PRO A 36 16.85 -7.27 -1.33
N ARG A 37 16.71 -6.63 -2.48
CA ARG A 37 17.82 -6.07 -3.25
C ARG A 37 18.06 -4.62 -2.83
N ASP A 38 19.26 -4.12 -3.10
CA ASP A 38 19.64 -2.74 -2.76
C ASP A 38 18.81 -1.69 -3.51
N ASP A 39 18.24 -2.07 -4.67
CA ASP A 39 17.44 -1.21 -5.56
C ASP A 39 15.92 -1.43 -5.44
N ASP A 40 15.48 -2.30 -4.52
CA ASP A 40 14.05 -2.45 -4.26
C ASP A 40 13.43 -1.14 -3.74
N ILE A 41 12.11 -1.02 -3.77
CA ILE A 41 11.38 0.06 -3.09
C ILE A 41 10.15 -0.57 -2.46
N PHE A 42 10.03 -0.47 -1.15
CA PHE A 42 8.86 -0.97 -0.43
C PHE A 42 7.87 0.16 -0.16
N LEU A 43 6.62 -0.07 -0.53
CA LEU A 43 5.49 0.74 -0.11
C LEU A 43 4.79 0.01 1.04
N CYS A 44 4.78 0.63 2.21
CA CYS A 44 4.16 0.08 3.41
C CYS A 44 2.95 0.95 3.76
N SER A 45 1.79 0.36 3.99
CA SER A 45 0.57 1.05 4.37
C SER A 45 -0.40 0.05 4.95
N PHE A 46 -1.00 0.41 6.09
CA PHE A 46 -2.08 -0.39 6.62
C PHE A 46 -3.24 -0.44 5.60
N PRO A 47 -3.98 -1.56 5.47
CA PRO A 47 -5.09 -1.64 4.53
C PRO A 47 -6.01 -0.41 4.60
N LYS A 48 -6.47 0.04 3.42
CA LYS A 48 -7.36 1.22 3.23
C LYS A 48 -6.72 2.59 3.48
N CYS A 49 -5.41 2.67 3.74
CA CYS A 49 -4.69 3.94 3.91
C CYS A 49 -4.22 4.60 2.61
N GLY A 50 -4.96 4.47 1.50
CA GLY A 50 -4.55 5.03 0.21
C GLY A 50 -3.44 4.25 -0.52
N THR A 51 -3.22 2.98 -0.19
CA THR A 51 -2.21 2.09 -0.81
C THR A 51 -2.24 2.13 -2.33
N THR A 52 -3.43 2.03 -2.92
CA THR A 52 -3.61 2.02 -4.39
C THR A 52 -3.14 3.32 -5.00
N TRP A 53 -3.60 4.45 -4.46
CA TRP A 53 -3.28 5.76 -4.99
C TRP A 53 -1.77 6.04 -4.91
N ALA A 54 -1.15 5.71 -3.79
CA ALA A 54 0.28 5.91 -3.61
C ALA A 54 1.13 4.98 -4.45
N LEU A 55 0.76 3.70 -4.57
CA LEU A 55 1.45 2.78 -5.47
C LEU A 55 1.33 3.27 -6.92
N HIS A 56 0.14 3.71 -7.33
CA HIS A 56 -0.10 4.25 -8.66
C HIS A 56 0.73 5.50 -8.94
N THR A 57 0.76 6.42 -7.98
CA THR A 57 1.57 7.64 -8.05
C THR A 57 3.06 7.30 -8.15
N LEU A 58 3.57 6.43 -7.29
CA LEU A 58 4.97 5.99 -7.30
C LEU A 58 5.34 5.35 -8.64
N ALA A 59 4.51 4.45 -9.15
CA ALA A 59 4.79 3.78 -10.41
C ALA A 59 4.75 4.75 -11.60
N LEU A 60 3.88 5.77 -11.60
CA LEU A 60 3.92 6.84 -12.61
C LEU A 60 5.19 7.67 -12.51
N ILE A 61 5.68 7.97 -11.29
CA ILE A 61 6.97 8.64 -11.08
C ILE A 61 8.12 7.82 -11.68
N LEU A 62 8.17 6.51 -11.38
CA LEU A 62 9.18 5.60 -11.90
C LEU A 62 9.15 5.48 -13.44
N ARG A 63 8.01 5.78 -14.05
CA ARG A 63 7.78 5.82 -15.49
C ARG A 63 7.83 7.22 -16.09
N HIS A 64 8.27 8.22 -15.34
CA HIS A 64 8.35 9.62 -15.82
C HIS A 64 7.02 10.17 -16.36
N GLY A 65 5.89 9.76 -15.76
CA GLY A 65 4.55 10.17 -16.17
C GLY A 65 3.98 9.41 -17.38
N GLU A 66 4.65 8.36 -17.88
CA GLU A 66 4.10 7.52 -18.93
C GLU A 66 2.95 6.64 -18.41
N ASN A 67 1.79 6.71 -19.08
CA ASN A 67 0.62 5.89 -18.76
C ASN A 67 0.92 4.39 -18.91
N PHE A 68 0.29 3.56 -18.08
CA PHE A 68 0.36 2.10 -18.12
C PHE A 68 -0.31 1.49 -19.35
N GLY A 69 -1.17 2.22 -20.07
CA GLY A 69 -1.91 1.65 -21.19
C GLY A 69 -2.76 0.45 -20.75
N ALA A 70 -2.60 -0.71 -21.39
CA ALA A 70 -3.29 -1.96 -21.03
C ALA A 70 -2.60 -2.75 -19.87
N ASP A 71 -1.42 -2.33 -19.41
CA ASP A 71 -0.60 -3.10 -18.45
C ASP A 71 -0.99 -2.87 -16.97
N TYR A 72 -2.24 -2.47 -16.70
CA TYR A 72 -2.74 -2.19 -15.34
C TYR A 72 -2.65 -3.41 -14.39
N ASN A 73 -2.59 -4.63 -14.94
CA ASN A 73 -2.48 -5.88 -14.18
C ASN A 73 -1.16 -6.00 -13.39
N VAL A 74 -0.07 -5.35 -13.84
CA VAL A 74 1.21 -5.35 -13.12
C VAL A 74 1.09 -4.63 -11.77
N MET A 75 0.24 -3.61 -11.70
CA MET A 75 -0.02 -2.86 -10.47
C MET A 75 -0.77 -3.71 -9.45
N GLN A 76 -1.71 -4.55 -9.89
CA GLN A 76 -2.42 -5.48 -8.99
C GLN A 76 -1.46 -6.50 -8.36
N SER A 77 -0.47 -7.00 -9.12
CA SER A 77 0.56 -7.91 -8.58
C SER A 77 1.57 -7.23 -7.64
N GLY A 78 1.83 -5.92 -7.82
CA GLY A 78 2.61 -5.14 -6.85
C GLY A 78 1.83 -4.81 -5.57
N LEU A 79 0.50 -4.61 -5.71
CA LEU A 79 -0.44 -4.37 -4.60
C LEU A 79 -0.59 -5.59 -3.68
N SER A 80 -0.51 -6.82 -4.20
CA SER A 80 -0.52 -8.04 -3.37
C SER A 80 0.78 -8.17 -2.56
N LEU A 81 1.94 -8.04 -3.20
CA LEU A 81 3.24 -8.11 -2.54
C LEU A 81 3.43 -7.01 -1.47
N GLY A 82 2.98 -5.79 -1.75
CA GLY A 82 3.07 -4.66 -0.82
C GLY A 82 2.16 -4.79 0.41
N ARG A 83 1.10 -5.62 0.39
CA ARG A 83 0.20 -5.82 1.53
C ARG A 83 0.67 -6.91 2.49
N GLU A 84 1.45 -7.88 2.01
CA GLU A 84 1.87 -9.05 2.78
C GLU A 84 3.24 -8.84 3.46
N GLY A 85 4.15 -8.06 2.88
CA GLY A 85 5.51 -7.88 3.40
C GLY A 85 5.65 -6.95 4.64
N GLN A 86 4.62 -6.20 5.01
CA GLN A 86 4.79 -5.06 5.94
C GLN A 86 5.09 -5.45 7.39
N VAL A 87 4.58 -6.60 7.85
CA VAL A 87 4.81 -7.05 9.24
C VAL A 87 6.21 -7.64 9.40
N HIS A 88 6.77 -8.25 8.34
CA HIS A 88 8.09 -8.88 8.38
C HIS A 88 9.25 -7.90 8.10
N LEU A 89 9.03 -6.89 7.25
CA LEU A 89 10.02 -5.86 6.94
C LEU A 89 10.43 -5.01 8.15
N ARG A 90 9.65 -5.01 9.25
CA ARG A 90 10.03 -4.35 10.51
C ARG A 90 11.28 -4.99 11.15
N HIS A 91 11.51 -6.29 10.95
CA HIS A 91 12.59 -7.04 11.59
C HIS A 91 13.80 -7.30 10.68
N GLN A 92 13.67 -7.08 9.37
CA GLN A 92 14.81 -7.09 8.46
C GLN A 92 15.44 -5.68 8.46
N GLU A 93 16.74 -5.57 8.75
CA GLU A 93 17.52 -4.32 8.65
C GLU A 93 17.34 -3.68 7.26
N PRO A 94 16.55 -2.60 7.10
CA PRO A 94 16.21 -2.13 5.76
C PRO A 94 17.39 -1.34 5.22
N GLN A 95 18.05 -1.88 4.19
CA GLN A 95 19.18 -1.22 3.55
C GLN A 95 18.78 0.00 2.72
N ARG A 96 17.50 0.25 2.35
CA ARG A 96 17.07 1.62 1.94
C ARG A 96 15.56 1.89 1.71
N HIS A 97 14.59 1.58 2.60
CA HIS A 97 13.19 1.60 2.11
C HIS A 97 12.04 1.99 3.05
N GLY A 98 11.01 2.65 2.47
CA GLY A 98 9.64 2.70 2.97
C GLY A 98 8.93 4.03 2.68
N CYS A 99 7.89 4.06 1.83
CA CYS A 99 6.89 5.15 1.84
C CYS A 99 5.69 4.69 2.68
N LEU A 100 5.43 5.34 3.81
CA LEU A 100 4.31 5.01 4.70
C LEU A 100 3.13 5.97 4.53
N LEU A 101 1.95 5.43 4.21
CA LEU A 101 0.68 6.16 4.07
C LEU A 101 -0.36 5.83 5.15
N LEU A 102 -1.17 6.84 5.50
CA LEU A 102 -2.19 6.77 6.55
C LEU A 102 -3.57 7.23 6.06
N LEU A 103 -4.58 6.36 6.25
CA LEU A 103 -6.05 6.45 6.40
C LEU A 103 -6.90 7.29 5.41
N PRO A 104 -8.15 6.83 5.06
CA PRO A 104 -9.26 6.60 5.99
C PRO A 104 -9.72 5.15 6.17
N PHE A 105 -10.27 4.90 7.37
CA PHE A 105 -10.95 3.69 7.79
C PHE A 105 -12.34 3.61 7.16
N GLU A 106 -12.56 2.60 6.31
CA GLU A 106 -13.87 2.23 5.79
C GLU A 106 -14.03 0.71 5.89
N LYS A 107 -15.23 0.27 6.30
CA LYS A 107 -15.61 -1.14 6.29
C LYS A 107 -15.39 -1.68 4.88
N HIS A 108 -14.72 -2.83 4.76
CA HIS A 108 -14.56 -3.50 3.47
C HIS A 108 -15.92 -4.05 3.02
N ASP A 109 -16.34 -3.73 1.80
CA ASP A 109 -17.50 -4.34 1.17
C ASP A 109 -17.27 -5.86 1.10
N GLY A 110 -18.15 -6.64 1.73
CA GLY A 110 -18.03 -8.10 1.79
C GLY A 110 -17.53 -8.68 3.12
N LEU A 111 -17.21 -7.85 4.13
CA LEU A 111 -17.01 -8.35 5.49
C LEU A 111 -18.34 -8.76 6.11
N HIS A 112 -18.36 -9.95 6.69
CA HIS A 112 -19.50 -10.41 7.46
C HIS A 112 -19.67 -9.60 8.76
N GLY A 113 -20.92 -9.42 9.18
CA GLY A 113 -21.25 -8.76 10.44
C GLY A 113 -21.55 -7.26 10.33
N THR A 114 -21.80 -6.65 11.48
CA THR A 114 -22.07 -5.22 11.65
C THR A 114 -20.79 -4.40 11.65
N PHE A 115 -20.91 -3.07 11.62
CA PHE A 115 -19.75 -2.20 11.80
C PHE A 115 -19.12 -2.38 13.19
N ASP A 116 -19.95 -2.48 14.24
CA ASP A 116 -19.48 -2.61 15.62
C ASP A 116 -18.69 -3.90 15.82
N GLU A 117 -19.17 -5.02 15.27
CA GLU A 117 -18.44 -6.29 15.30
C GLU A 117 -17.08 -6.17 14.61
N TYR A 118 -17.02 -5.57 13.42
CA TYR A 118 -15.76 -5.33 12.73
C TYR A 118 -14.83 -4.40 13.53
N PHE A 119 -15.37 -3.34 14.12
CA PHE A 119 -14.62 -2.37 14.90
C PHE A 119 -13.97 -3.01 16.13
N GLU A 120 -14.66 -3.93 16.81
CA GLU A 120 -14.09 -4.71 17.92
C GLU A 120 -12.89 -5.56 17.47
N TYR A 121 -12.97 -6.24 16.33
CA TYR A 121 -11.81 -6.96 15.80
C TYR A 121 -10.67 -6.01 15.41
N PHE A 122 -10.99 -4.87 14.80
CA PHE A 122 -10.01 -3.85 14.40
C PHE A 122 -9.25 -3.27 15.61
N ILE A 123 -9.97 -2.80 16.64
CA ILE A 123 -9.38 -2.14 17.81
C ILE A 123 -8.58 -3.09 18.69
N THR A 124 -8.79 -4.40 18.54
CA THR A 124 -8.05 -5.45 19.26
C THR A 124 -6.97 -6.12 18.41
N GLY A 125 -6.73 -5.63 17.19
CA GLY A 125 -5.71 -6.18 16.28
C GLY A 125 -6.00 -7.60 15.77
N ARG A 126 -7.26 -8.05 15.89
CA ARG A 126 -7.74 -9.38 15.50
C ARG A 126 -8.21 -9.43 14.04
N ILE A 127 -7.53 -8.67 13.19
CA ILE A 127 -7.78 -8.58 11.75
C ILE A 127 -6.52 -8.95 10.97
N GLY A 128 -6.68 -9.24 9.68
CA GLY A 128 -5.54 -9.43 8.80
C GLY A 128 -4.67 -8.17 8.77
N SER A 129 -3.35 -8.35 8.71
CA SER A 129 -2.33 -7.29 8.90
C SER A 129 -2.09 -6.85 10.35
N GLY A 130 -2.84 -7.38 11.32
CA GLY A 130 -2.58 -7.20 12.75
C GLY A 130 -3.10 -5.88 13.32
N ASP A 131 -2.47 -5.41 14.40
CA ASP A 131 -2.87 -4.20 15.10
C ASP A 131 -2.45 -2.92 14.36
N PHE A 132 -3.43 -2.04 14.14
CA PHE A 132 -3.22 -0.77 13.43
C PHE A 132 -2.29 0.18 14.19
N PHE A 133 -2.42 0.27 15.51
CA PHE A 133 -1.66 1.20 16.33
C PHE A 133 -0.21 0.74 16.45
N ASP A 134 0.01 -0.55 16.69
CA ASP A 134 1.34 -1.16 16.68
C ASP A 134 2.02 -0.91 15.33
N HIS A 135 1.29 -1.09 14.22
CA HIS A 135 1.81 -0.82 12.87
C HIS A 135 2.21 0.66 12.73
N LEU A 136 1.29 1.59 13.01
CA LEU A 136 1.52 3.02 12.92
C LEU A 136 2.70 3.48 13.79
N GLU A 137 2.70 3.12 15.07
CA GLU A 137 3.67 3.57 16.07
C GLU A 137 5.09 3.17 15.66
N GLY A 138 5.35 1.88 15.43
CA GLY A 138 6.73 1.47 15.18
C GLY A 138 7.27 1.89 13.80
N TRP A 139 6.44 2.30 12.84
CA TRP A 139 6.92 3.02 11.66
C TRP A 139 7.13 4.51 11.93
N TYR A 140 6.23 5.13 12.70
CA TYR A 140 6.34 6.53 13.10
C TYR A 140 7.62 6.77 13.90
N GLU A 141 8.01 5.87 14.80
CA GLU A 141 9.28 5.94 15.54
C GLU A 141 10.51 6.00 14.61
N GLN A 142 10.42 5.31 13.47
CA GLN A 142 11.51 5.20 12.50
C GLN A 142 11.48 6.26 11.41
N ARG A 143 10.45 7.13 11.37
CA ARG A 143 10.18 8.09 10.28
C ARG A 143 11.34 9.04 9.92
N ASN A 144 12.28 9.23 10.83
CA ASN A 144 13.44 10.12 10.63
C ASN A 144 14.68 9.39 10.11
N ARG A 145 14.62 8.07 9.89
CA ARG A 145 15.71 7.33 9.27
C ARG A 145 15.89 7.81 7.83
N PRO A 146 17.13 7.98 7.34
CA PRO A 146 17.39 8.51 6.00
C PRO A 146 16.82 7.63 4.88
N ASN A 147 16.52 6.38 5.18
CA ASN A 147 15.96 5.40 4.28
C ASN A 147 14.45 5.15 4.46
N ILE A 148 13.76 6.02 5.20
CA ILE A 148 12.31 5.93 5.37
C ILE A 148 11.71 7.28 4.98
N LEU A 149 10.70 7.22 4.13
CA LEU A 149 9.84 8.33 3.78
C LEU A 149 8.48 8.16 4.45
N PHE A 150 8.09 9.17 5.22
CA PHE A 150 6.75 9.23 5.79
C PHE A 150 5.90 10.23 4.99
N VAL A 151 4.81 9.76 4.36
CA VAL A 151 3.89 10.57 3.55
C VAL A 151 2.45 10.24 3.89
N THR A 152 1.68 11.19 4.43
CA THR A 152 0.28 10.90 4.78
C THR A 152 -0.66 11.00 3.57
N TYR A 153 -1.84 10.38 3.66
CA TYR A 153 -2.88 10.55 2.66
C TYR A 153 -3.33 12.01 2.54
N GLU A 154 -3.41 12.70 3.68
CA GLU A 154 -3.77 14.11 3.74
C GLU A 154 -2.75 14.97 2.98
N GLU A 155 -1.44 14.70 3.14
CA GLU A 155 -0.40 15.40 2.37
C GLU A 155 -0.60 15.19 0.87
N MET A 156 -0.86 13.96 0.42
CA MET A 156 -1.13 13.67 -0.99
C MET A 156 -2.39 14.37 -1.50
N LYS A 157 -3.41 14.50 -0.66
CA LYS A 157 -4.71 15.11 -1.01
C LYS A 157 -4.67 16.63 -1.02
N GLU A 158 -3.97 17.23 -0.07
CA GLU A 158 -3.88 18.67 0.09
C GLU A 158 -2.95 19.28 -0.97
N ASP A 159 -1.77 18.69 -1.19
CA ASP A 159 -0.80 19.13 -2.19
C ASP A 159 -0.16 17.92 -2.91
N PRO A 160 -0.83 17.37 -3.94
CA PRO A 160 -0.34 16.20 -4.66
C PRO A 160 0.98 16.49 -5.39
N GLU A 161 1.23 17.73 -5.81
CA GLU A 161 2.47 18.10 -6.50
C GLU A 161 3.65 18.03 -5.52
N ALA A 162 3.50 18.60 -4.32
CA ALA A 162 4.51 18.50 -3.27
C ALA A 162 4.75 17.05 -2.85
N ALA A 163 3.69 16.24 -2.71
CA ALA A 163 3.82 14.82 -2.37
C ALA A 163 4.57 14.03 -3.46
N ILE A 164 4.28 14.28 -4.75
CA ILE A 164 4.98 13.67 -5.89
C ILE A 164 6.48 14.00 -5.84
N PHE A 165 6.85 15.27 -5.65
CA PHE A 165 8.25 15.64 -5.55
C PHE A 165 8.92 15.03 -4.32
N LYS A 166 8.24 15.01 -3.16
CA LYS A 166 8.72 14.37 -1.93
C LYS A 166 9.02 12.88 -2.16
N MET A 167 8.13 12.16 -2.84
CA MET A 167 8.33 10.74 -3.21
C MET A 167 9.46 10.57 -4.24
N ALA A 168 9.48 11.37 -5.30
CA ALA A 168 10.48 11.27 -6.36
C ALA A 168 11.90 11.55 -5.85
N SER A 169 12.07 12.60 -5.03
CA SER A 169 13.34 12.98 -4.42
C SER A 169 13.88 11.94 -3.46
N PHE A 170 12.99 11.27 -2.71
CA PHE A 170 13.36 10.19 -1.81
C PHE A 170 13.91 8.97 -2.55
N VAL A 171 13.28 8.60 -3.67
CA VAL A 171 13.72 7.45 -4.46
C VAL A 171 15.07 7.75 -5.11
N ASP A 172 15.13 8.81 -5.92
CA ASP A 172 16.36 9.31 -6.54
C ASP A 172 16.05 10.68 -7.16
N ASP A 173 16.59 11.75 -6.57
CA ASP A 173 16.32 13.11 -7.02
C ASP A 173 16.79 13.37 -8.45
N ALA A 174 17.98 12.88 -8.83
CA ALA A 174 18.53 13.09 -10.16
C ALA A 174 17.79 12.29 -11.23
N LYS A 175 17.34 11.08 -10.88
CA LYS A 175 16.64 10.19 -11.82
C LYS A 175 15.16 10.50 -11.93
N PHE A 176 14.48 10.89 -10.86
CA PHE A 176 13.01 11.02 -10.85
C PHE A 176 12.51 12.43 -10.56
N ALA A 177 13.06 13.15 -9.60
CA ALA A 177 12.56 14.49 -9.27
C ALA A 177 12.99 15.55 -10.29
N GLU A 178 14.26 15.58 -10.67
CA GLU A 178 14.81 16.54 -11.64
C GLU A 178 14.11 16.46 -13.01
N PRO A 179 13.88 15.27 -13.61
CA PRO A 179 13.11 15.19 -14.85
C PRO A 179 11.69 15.74 -14.74
N LEU A 180 11.03 15.63 -13.58
CA LEU A 180 9.71 16.20 -13.34
C LEU A 180 9.77 17.73 -13.17
N ARG A 181 10.86 18.28 -12.61
CA ARG A 181 11.10 19.74 -12.51
C ARG A 181 11.38 20.36 -13.88
N GLN A 182 12.14 19.65 -14.72
CA GLN A 182 12.59 20.14 -16.02
C GLN A 182 11.52 20.01 -17.11
N ASP A 183 10.64 19.02 -17.00
CA ASP A 183 9.56 18.76 -17.96
C ASP A 183 8.21 18.76 -17.25
N ARG A 184 7.54 19.91 -17.29
CA ARG A 184 6.21 20.11 -16.69
C ARG A 184 5.18 19.11 -17.23
N GLN A 185 5.31 18.66 -18.48
CA GLN A 185 4.35 17.73 -19.06
C GLN A 185 4.39 16.36 -18.36
N LYS A 186 5.58 15.91 -17.95
CA LYS A 186 5.72 14.67 -17.18
C LYS A 186 5.01 14.76 -15.83
N LEU A 187 5.22 15.85 -15.11
CA LEU A 187 4.54 16.11 -13.84
C LEU A 187 3.02 16.19 -14.02
N GLU A 188 2.54 16.91 -15.03
CA GLU A 188 1.11 16.99 -15.35
C GLU A 188 0.52 15.62 -15.67
N ASN A 189 1.28 14.73 -16.33
CA ASN A 189 0.84 13.37 -16.58
C ASN A 189 0.73 12.57 -15.28
N VAL A 190 1.71 12.65 -14.38
CA VAL A 190 1.64 11.98 -13.07
C VAL A 190 0.41 12.47 -12.30
N LEU A 191 0.20 13.79 -12.21
CA LEU A 191 -0.97 14.39 -11.54
C LEU A 191 -2.29 13.94 -12.17
N LYS A 192 -2.37 13.91 -13.50
CA LYS A 192 -3.56 13.49 -14.23
C LYS A 192 -3.87 12.02 -13.99
N TYR A 193 -2.90 11.13 -14.20
CA TYR A 193 -3.12 9.68 -14.16
C TYR A 193 -3.27 9.14 -12.73
N SER A 194 -2.69 9.80 -11.73
CA SER A 194 -2.90 9.47 -10.31
C SER A 194 -4.18 10.04 -9.70
N SER A 195 -4.90 10.94 -10.37
CA SER A 195 -6.10 11.53 -9.77
C SER A 195 -7.25 10.51 -9.59
N PHE A 196 -7.98 10.62 -8.47
CA PHE A 196 -9.12 9.76 -8.13
C PHE A 196 -10.17 9.58 -9.24
N LYS A 197 -10.30 10.56 -10.15
CA LYS A 197 -11.26 10.50 -11.27
C LYS A 197 -10.92 9.42 -12.30
N ASN A 198 -9.64 9.03 -12.41
CA ASN A 198 -9.22 7.96 -13.33
C ASN A 198 -9.28 6.56 -12.70
N GLU A 199 -9.40 6.45 -11.37
CA GLU A 199 -9.55 5.14 -10.70
C GLU A 199 -10.95 4.51 -10.92
N GLY A 200 -11.98 5.35 -11.14
CA GLY A 200 -13.37 4.91 -11.32
C GLY A 200 -13.70 4.22 -12.65
N HIS A 201 -12.84 4.35 -13.66
CA HIS A 201 -13.06 3.69 -14.96
C HIS A 201 -12.61 2.22 -14.99
N HIS A 202 -11.76 1.79 -14.07
CA HIS A 202 -11.24 0.42 -14.03
C HIS A 202 -12.05 -0.53 -13.14
N GLN A 203 -12.93 0.00 -12.27
CA GLN A 203 -13.80 -0.82 -11.42
C GLN A 203 -15.10 -1.28 -12.11
N GLN A 204 -15.51 -0.66 -13.23
CA GLN A 204 -16.79 -0.98 -13.89
C GLN A 204 -16.73 -2.18 -14.86
N GLU A 205 -15.56 -2.62 -15.32
CA GLU A 205 -15.47 -3.73 -16.29
C GLU A 205 -15.42 -5.13 -15.67
N HIS A 206 -15.15 -5.27 -14.36
CA HIS A 206 -15.16 -6.57 -13.67
C HIS A 206 -16.51 -6.99 -13.08
N GLY A 207 -17.56 -6.17 -13.25
CA GLY A 207 -18.94 -6.55 -12.91
C GLY A 207 -19.69 -7.32 -14.00
N ARG A 208 -19.07 -7.60 -15.16
CA ARG A 208 -19.73 -8.26 -16.31
C ARG A 208 -18.83 -9.26 -17.04
N ALA A 209 -18.34 -10.27 -16.34
CA ALA A 209 -17.97 -11.58 -16.90
C ALA A 209 -17.72 -12.53 -15.73
N GLY A 210 -18.45 -13.60 -15.47
CA GLY A 210 -19.61 -14.19 -16.09
C GLY A 210 -20.12 -15.32 -15.19
N ILE A 211 -21.42 -15.61 -15.34
CA ILE A 211 -22.15 -16.87 -15.13
C ILE A 211 -21.88 -17.66 -13.85
#